data_AF-A0A0W1R8B1-F1
#
_entry.id   AF-A0A0W1R8B1-F1
#
_cell.length_a   1.000
_cell.length_b   1.000
_cell.length_c   1.000
_cell.angle_alpha   90.00
_cell.angle_beta   90.00
_cell.angle_gamma   90.00
#
_symmetry.space_group_name_H-M   'P 1'
#
loop_
_entity.id
_entity.type
_entity.pdbx_description
1 polymer ?
#
loop_
_entity_poly.entity_id
_entity_poly.type
_entity_poly.pdbx_seq_one_letter_code
_entity_poly.pdbx_strand_id
1 'polypeptide(L)'
;MSLPELVQTELDDEPVAARVSLGGEDGLFVTPTRTLIYRSEGLLSDESVEQYPHDAERISVSEGGRTSRKATVTLDYGLDGEQSFSIPSKRLQDALHPVLAGILSATGITDPGETVKQTFRFSELTLVVTSNRVVKHIGAPVWDEDFEEYHYADVTDLTFEDGSVATSVVLTLGSRQERFKAPNDEARAVRETLTDALCTYHEVPSLDAFRKAKARESEAEPTQDRKNVSFGDGPAPLKANPTELSEKPKNATRPDDPVDLGDDSADTPKEVTGSAGTAAESQSAASATSTTQMGAAESSTFEGSGFESASDDSAAAETSAPASASPETAVPEPATESASTATAANDDIAELRAQLTTLTETVEQQNEELQRQAELIERLIDELSRGR
;
A
#
# COMPACT_ATOMS: atom_id res chain seq x y z
N MET A 1 -0.09 -22.14 -29.99
CA MET A 1 0.97 -21.67 -30.92
C MET A 1 2.27 -22.32 -30.49
N SER A 2 3.06 -22.81 -31.45
CA SER A 2 4.38 -23.37 -31.19
C SER A 2 5.34 -22.33 -30.59
N LEU A 3 6.37 -22.81 -29.91
CA LEU A 3 7.49 -21.98 -29.44
C LEU A 3 8.40 -21.64 -30.64
N PRO A 4 9.00 -20.45 -30.72
CA PRO A 4 10.06 -20.15 -31.70
C PRO A 4 11.20 -21.18 -31.63
N GLU A 5 11.84 -21.51 -32.76
CA GLU A 5 12.92 -22.52 -32.79
C GLU A 5 14.13 -22.10 -31.95
N LEU A 6 14.48 -20.81 -31.96
CA LEU A 6 15.56 -20.27 -31.14
C LEU A 6 15.28 -20.47 -29.64
N VAL A 7 14.04 -20.20 -29.20
CA VAL A 7 13.61 -20.44 -27.82
C VAL A 7 13.64 -21.93 -27.47
N GLN A 8 13.23 -22.83 -28.37
CA GLN A 8 13.30 -24.27 -28.13
C GLN A 8 14.74 -24.76 -27.96
N THR A 9 15.67 -24.20 -28.73
CA THR A 9 17.10 -24.53 -28.63
C THR A 9 17.67 -24.07 -27.30
N GLU A 10 17.37 -22.83 -26.90
CA GLU A 10 17.86 -22.24 -25.64
C GLU A 10 17.12 -22.75 -24.39
N LEU A 11 16.02 -23.50 -24.54
CA LEU A 11 15.33 -24.12 -23.39
C LEU A 11 16.10 -25.31 -22.83
N ASP A 12 17.02 -25.94 -23.58
CA ASP A 12 17.79 -27.11 -23.13
C ASP A 12 16.92 -28.22 -22.48
N ASP A 13 15.76 -28.53 -23.07
CA ASP A 13 14.74 -29.47 -22.54
C ASP A 13 14.06 -29.07 -21.22
N GLU A 14 14.29 -27.85 -20.73
CA GLU A 14 13.65 -27.32 -19.53
C GLU A 14 12.17 -26.96 -19.80
N PRO A 15 11.22 -27.32 -18.91
CA PRO A 15 9.82 -27.01 -19.11
C PRO A 15 9.56 -25.51 -18.93
N VAL A 16 8.74 -24.95 -19.82
CA VAL A 16 8.24 -23.58 -19.68
C VAL A 16 7.13 -23.56 -18.62
N ALA A 17 7.40 -22.92 -17.49
CA ALA A 17 6.44 -22.72 -16.41
C ALA A 17 5.42 -21.61 -16.75
N ALA A 18 5.86 -20.53 -17.40
CA ALA A 18 4.99 -19.45 -17.82
C ALA A 18 5.45 -18.80 -19.13
N ARG A 19 4.49 -18.26 -19.88
CA ARG A 19 4.72 -17.49 -21.11
C ARG A 19 3.93 -16.20 -21.07
N VAL A 20 4.60 -15.08 -21.30
CA VAL A 20 4.00 -13.74 -21.37
C VAL A 20 4.27 -13.14 -22.74
N SER A 21 3.23 -12.67 -23.43
CA SER A 21 3.40 -11.96 -24.71
C SER A 21 3.78 -10.50 -24.43
N LEU A 22 4.94 -10.08 -24.95
CA LEU A 22 5.42 -8.71 -24.80
C LEU A 22 4.85 -7.79 -25.89
N GLY A 23 4.34 -8.36 -26.99
CA GLY A 23 3.69 -7.65 -28.09
C GLY A 23 4.31 -8.00 -29.43
N GLY A 24 3.50 -8.05 -30.48
CA GLY A 24 3.94 -8.65 -31.75
C GLY A 24 4.25 -10.13 -31.52
N GLU A 25 5.46 -10.54 -31.92
CA GLU A 25 5.96 -11.90 -31.71
C GLU A 25 6.93 -12.03 -30.52
N ASP A 26 7.26 -10.91 -29.86
CA ASP A 26 8.12 -10.90 -28.67
C ASP A 26 7.46 -11.61 -27.50
N GLY A 27 8.25 -12.33 -26.72
CA GLY A 27 7.77 -13.15 -25.62
C GLY A 27 8.77 -13.25 -24.48
N LEU A 28 8.25 -13.39 -23.26
CA LEU A 28 9.00 -13.75 -22.07
C LEU A 28 8.59 -15.17 -21.66
N PHE A 29 9.57 -16.01 -21.38
CA PHE A 29 9.39 -17.41 -21.01
C PHE A 29 10.09 -17.63 -19.68
N VAL A 30 9.36 -18.14 -18.70
CA VAL A 30 9.91 -18.46 -17.38
C VAL A 30 10.03 -19.98 -17.28
N THR A 31 11.22 -20.43 -16.90
CA THR A 31 11.54 -21.83 -16.60
C THR A 31 11.81 -21.98 -15.10
N PRO A 32 11.96 -23.19 -14.55
CA PRO A 32 12.42 -23.35 -13.16
C PRO A 32 13.70 -22.58 -12.83
N THR A 33 14.71 -22.55 -13.69
CA THR A 33 16.04 -22.01 -13.37
C THR A 33 16.33 -20.63 -13.94
N ARG A 34 15.61 -20.20 -14.98
CA ARG A 34 15.88 -18.94 -15.69
C ARG A 34 14.67 -18.34 -16.40
N THR A 35 14.76 -17.06 -16.71
CA THR A 35 13.85 -16.34 -17.59
C THR A 35 14.53 -16.09 -18.94
N LEU A 36 13.84 -16.40 -20.03
CA LEU A 36 14.26 -16.13 -21.39
C LEU A 36 13.41 -15.02 -22.00
N ILE A 37 14.05 -14.04 -22.63
CA ILE A 37 13.38 -12.96 -23.37
C ILE A 37 13.68 -13.14 -24.84
N TYR A 38 12.62 -13.43 -25.59
CA TYR A 38 12.65 -13.56 -27.03
C TYR A 38 12.26 -12.24 -27.69
N ARG A 39 13.11 -11.79 -28.62
CA ARG A 39 12.85 -10.69 -29.54
C ARG A 39 12.78 -11.24 -30.95
N SER A 40 11.65 -10.99 -31.58
CA SER A 40 11.45 -11.30 -32.98
C SER A 40 12.34 -10.43 -33.88
N GLU A 41 12.68 -10.96 -35.06
CA GLU A 41 13.40 -10.20 -36.08
C GLU A 41 12.61 -8.95 -36.47
N GLY A 42 13.26 -7.80 -36.37
CA GLY A 42 12.73 -6.50 -36.77
C GLY A 42 13.49 -5.94 -37.97
N LEU A 43 13.00 -4.82 -38.51
CA LEU A 43 13.62 -4.15 -39.66
C LEU A 43 15.09 -3.73 -39.46
N LEU A 44 15.53 -3.62 -38.20
CA LEU A 44 16.84 -3.14 -37.79
C LEU A 44 17.51 -4.04 -36.74
N SER A 45 16.91 -5.19 -36.41
CA SER A 45 17.38 -6.03 -35.31
C SER A 45 17.12 -7.48 -35.67
N ASP A 46 18.13 -8.31 -35.52
CA ASP A 46 18.01 -9.74 -35.75
C ASP A 46 17.21 -10.42 -34.64
N GLU A 47 16.70 -11.62 -34.90
CA GLU A 47 16.07 -12.49 -33.90
C GLU A 47 17.06 -12.77 -32.76
N SER A 48 16.64 -12.60 -31.50
CA SER A 48 17.49 -12.84 -30.34
C SER A 48 16.76 -13.46 -29.16
N VAL A 49 17.53 -14.18 -28.34
CA VAL A 49 17.10 -14.70 -27.04
C VAL A 49 18.14 -14.28 -25.99
N GLU A 50 17.67 -13.60 -24.95
CA GLU A 50 18.46 -13.25 -23.77
C GLU A 50 18.03 -14.14 -22.60
N GLN A 51 18.98 -14.56 -21.76
CA GLN A 51 18.74 -15.45 -20.63
C GLN A 51 19.15 -14.78 -19.33
N TYR A 52 18.31 -14.95 -18.31
CA TYR A 52 18.47 -14.35 -17.00
C TYR A 52 18.25 -15.43 -15.93
N PRO A 53 19.30 -15.89 -15.23
CA PRO A 53 19.18 -16.84 -14.13
C PRO A 53 18.24 -16.37 -13.01
N HIS A 54 17.67 -17.31 -12.27
CA HIS A 54 16.74 -17.05 -11.15
C HIS A 54 17.39 -16.97 -9.77
N ASP A 55 18.73 -17.00 -9.69
CA ASP A 55 19.52 -16.81 -8.46
C ASP A 55 19.80 -15.33 -8.15
N ALA A 56 18.96 -14.42 -8.67
CA ALA A 56 19.05 -13.00 -8.36
C ALA A 56 18.69 -12.74 -6.88
N GLU A 57 19.59 -12.06 -6.17
CA GLU A 57 19.41 -11.65 -4.77
C GLU A 57 18.45 -10.45 -4.67
N ARG A 58 18.39 -9.61 -5.70
CA ARG A 58 17.54 -8.42 -5.73
C ARG A 58 16.94 -8.16 -7.12
N ILE A 59 15.69 -7.70 -7.13
CA ILE A 59 14.96 -7.28 -8.32
C ILE A 59 14.55 -5.83 -8.16
N SER A 60 14.98 -4.99 -9.09
CA SER A 60 14.59 -3.58 -9.15
C SER A 60 13.85 -3.28 -10.44
N VAL A 61 12.93 -2.33 -10.40
CA VAL A 61 12.17 -1.91 -11.57
C VAL A 61 12.23 -0.41 -11.71
N SER A 62 12.67 0.03 -12.88
CA SER A 62 12.64 1.41 -13.30
C SER A 62 11.58 1.57 -14.39
N GLU A 63 10.40 2.06 -13.99
CA GLU A 63 9.44 2.60 -14.94
C GLU A 63 9.96 3.99 -15.33
N GLY A 64 10.37 4.18 -16.58
CA GLY A 64 10.80 5.50 -17.03
C GLY A 64 9.72 6.56 -16.78
N GLY A 65 10.06 7.86 -16.90
CA GLY A 65 9.09 8.94 -16.67
C GLY A 65 7.81 8.83 -17.52
N ARG A 66 6.84 9.72 -17.31
CA ARG A 66 5.47 9.66 -17.89
C ARG A 66 5.34 9.35 -19.40
N THR A 67 6.40 9.57 -20.19
CA THR A 67 6.45 9.30 -21.64
C THR A 67 7.11 7.96 -22.02
N SER A 68 7.73 7.24 -21.09
CA SER A 68 8.39 5.98 -21.39
C SER A 68 7.36 4.88 -21.63
N ARG A 69 7.51 4.18 -22.76
CA ARG A 69 6.68 3.01 -23.10
C ARG A 69 7.31 1.70 -22.61
N LYS A 70 8.53 1.79 -22.06
CA LYS A 70 9.30 0.65 -21.57
C LYS A 70 9.60 0.83 -20.08
N ALA A 71 9.55 -0.27 -19.36
CA ALA A 71 10.07 -0.42 -18.02
C ALA A 71 11.32 -1.29 -18.08
N THR A 72 12.31 -0.99 -17.28
CA THR A 72 13.54 -1.78 -17.14
C THR A 72 13.45 -2.57 -15.85
N VAL A 73 13.64 -3.88 -15.96
CA VAL A 73 13.82 -4.78 -14.83
C VAL A 73 15.32 -5.04 -14.70
N THR A 74 15.83 -4.89 -13.49
CA THR A 74 17.23 -5.12 -13.14
C THR A 74 17.28 -6.25 -12.12
N LEU A 75 18.05 -7.29 -12.44
CA LEU A 75 18.34 -8.44 -11.61
C LEU A 75 19.78 -8.28 -11.11
N ASP A 76 19.94 -8.19 -9.80
CA ASP A 76 21.22 -8.06 -9.12
C ASP A 76 21.57 -9.42 -8.48
N TYR A 77 22.73 -9.94 -8.85
CA TYR A 77 23.29 -11.21 -8.41
C TYR A 77 24.45 -10.99 -7.41
N GLY A 78 24.48 -9.83 -6.75
CA GLY A 78 25.44 -9.49 -5.72
C GLY A 78 26.86 -9.40 -6.27
N LEU A 79 27.70 -10.39 -5.94
CA LEU A 79 29.11 -10.42 -6.37
C LEU A 79 29.27 -10.77 -7.86
N ASP A 80 28.27 -11.42 -8.47
CA ASP A 80 28.30 -11.82 -9.87
C ASP A 80 27.82 -10.70 -10.83
N GLY A 81 27.46 -9.55 -10.26
CA GLY A 81 27.08 -8.33 -10.97
C GLY A 81 25.57 -8.20 -11.19
N GLU A 82 25.19 -7.27 -12.06
CA GLU A 82 23.79 -7.01 -12.40
C GLU A 82 23.52 -7.25 -13.89
N GLN A 83 22.30 -7.68 -14.20
CA GLN A 83 21.79 -7.76 -15.56
C GLN A 83 20.45 -7.03 -15.64
N SER A 84 20.15 -6.44 -16.80
CA SER A 84 18.90 -5.70 -16.99
C SER A 84 18.28 -6.00 -18.33
N PHE A 85 16.96 -5.90 -18.39
CA PHE A 85 16.18 -5.99 -19.62
C PHE A 85 15.02 -5.02 -19.61
N SER A 86 14.60 -4.57 -20.79
CA SER A 86 13.48 -3.62 -20.91
C SER A 86 12.26 -4.25 -21.57
N ILE A 87 11.12 -4.24 -20.89
CA ILE A 87 9.84 -4.72 -21.42
C ILE A 87 8.83 -3.58 -21.59
N PRO A 88 7.80 -3.71 -22.44
CA PRO A 88 6.74 -2.71 -22.52
C PRO A 88 6.10 -2.49 -21.15
N SER A 89 5.96 -1.24 -20.70
CA SER A 89 5.50 -0.94 -19.32
C SER A 89 4.10 -1.53 -19.03
N LYS A 90 3.25 -1.63 -20.06
CA LYS A 90 1.92 -2.25 -19.97
C LYS A 90 1.95 -3.76 -19.67
N ARG A 91 3.09 -4.41 -19.88
CA ARG A 91 3.33 -5.85 -19.64
C ARG A 91 4.20 -6.10 -18.43
N LEU A 92 4.62 -5.05 -17.72
CA LEU A 92 5.50 -5.17 -16.57
C LEU A 92 4.89 -6.06 -15.48
N GLN A 93 3.65 -5.77 -15.06
CA GLN A 93 3.00 -6.56 -14.00
C GLN A 93 2.77 -8.01 -14.44
N ASP A 94 2.30 -8.22 -15.68
CA ASP A 94 2.11 -9.56 -16.27
C ASP A 94 3.42 -10.37 -16.30
N ALA A 95 4.56 -9.71 -16.52
CA ALA A 95 5.88 -10.33 -16.60
C ALA A 95 6.56 -10.51 -15.25
N LEU A 96 6.41 -9.57 -14.32
CA LEU A 96 7.03 -9.63 -12.99
C LEU A 96 6.49 -10.80 -12.18
N HIS A 97 5.19 -11.07 -12.25
CA HIS A 97 4.58 -12.17 -11.50
C HIS A 97 5.25 -13.53 -11.74
N PRO A 98 5.37 -14.04 -12.98
CA PRO A 98 6.04 -15.31 -13.20
C PRO A 98 7.56 -15.26 -12.97
N VAL A 99 8.23 -14.12 -13.22
CA VAL A 99 9.67 -13.96 -12.93
C VAL A 99 9.94 -14.09 -11.44
N LEU A 100 9.16 -13.39 -10.60
CA LEU A 100 9.22 -13.52 -9.15
C LEU A 100 8.91 -14.94 -8.71
N ALA A 101 7.90 -15.59 -9.28
CA ALA A 101 7.60 -16.99 -8.96
C ALA A 101 8.78 -17.93 -9.26
N GLY A 102 9.48 -17.71 -10.38
CA GLY A 102 10.71 -18.42 -10.70
C GLY A 102 11.83 -18.20 -9.69
N ILE A 103 12.08 -16.94 -9.31
CA ILE A 103 13.13 -16.57 -8.36
C ILE A 103 12.85 -17.09 -6.95
N LEU A 104 11.61 -16.97 -6.46
CA LEU A 104 11.21 -17.52 -5.15
C LEU A 104 11.33 -19.05 -5.11
N SER A 105 11.08 -19.72 -6.23
CA SER A 105 11.27 -21.17 -6.33
C SER A 105 12.74 -21.57 -6.40
N ALA A 106 13.58 -20.82 -7.13
CA ALA A 106 14.99 -21.13 -7.31
C ALA A 106 15.80 -20.88 -6.03
N THR A 107 15.45 -19.83 -5.27
CA THR A 107 16.06 -19.47 -3.98
C THR A 107 15.56 -20.33 -2.82
N GLY A 108 14.54 -21.17 -3.04
CA GLY A 108 13.99 -22.09 -2.04
C GLY A 108 13.06 -21.44 -1.01
N ILE A 109 12.53 -20.26 -1.30
CA ILE A 109 11.56 -19.56 -0.45
C ILE A 109 10.19 -20.23 -0.51
N THR A 110 9.80 -20.68 -1.71
CA THR A 110 8.62 -21.54 -1.90
C THR A 110 9.00 -23.01 -1.92
N ASP A 111 8.20 -23.86 -1.28
CA ASP A 111 8.43 -25.30 -1.26
C ASP A 111 8.25 -25.92 -2.67
N PRO A 112 8.85 -27.08 -2.96
CA PRO A 112 8.59 -27.79 -4.21
C PRO A 112 7.10 -28.09 -4.41
N GLY A 113 6.53 -27.59 -5.53
CA GLY A 113 5.12 -27.74 -5.86
C GLY A 113 4.20 -26.67 -5.25
N GLU A 114 4.73 -25.76 -4.44
CA GLU A 114 4.04 -24.55 -4.02
C GLU A 114 3.90 -23.59 -5.21
N THR A 115 2.71 -23.04 -5.40
CA THR A 115 2.43 -22.16 -6.55
C THR A 115 2.21 -20.73 -6.09
N VAL A 116 2.87 -19.77 -6.73
CA VAL A 116 2.51 -18.36 -6.57
C VAL A 116 1.15 -18.10 -7.22
N LYS A 117 0.18 -17.61 -6.45
CA LYS A 117 -1.19 -17.33 -6.90
C LYS A 117 -1.31 -15.93 -7.48
N GLN A 118 -0.73 -14.95 -6.78
CA GLN A 118 -0.75 -13.56 -7.21
C GLN A 118 0.40 -12.79 -6.56
N THR A 119 0.89 -11.78 -7.27
CA THR A 119 1.83 -10.79 -6.76
C THR A 119 1.17 -9.42 -6.77
N PHE A 120 1.27 -8.71 -5.66
CA PHE A 120 0.84 -7.32 -5.55
C PHE A 120 2.02 -6.42 -5.22
N ARG A 121 2.03 -5.20 -5.73
CA ARG A 121 3.07 -4.21 -5.45
C ARG A 121 2.44 -2.86 -5.17
N PHE A 122 2.66 -2.35 -3.96
CA PHE A 122 2.11 -1.09 -3.47
C PHE A 122 3.25 -0.18 -3.01
N SER A 123 3.65 0.78 -3.84
CA SER A 123 4.81 1.63 -3.55
C SER A 123 6.05 0.76 -3.25
N GLU A 124 6.46 0.66 -1.98
CA GLU A 124 7.60 -0.12 -1.50
C GLU A 124 7.20 -1.50 -0.94
N LEU A 125 5.91 -1.80 -0.82
CA LEU A 125 5.42 -3.09 -0.30
C LEU A 125 5.16 -4.05 -1.46
N THR A 126 5.89 -5.17 -1.50
CA THR A 126 5.57 -6.30 -2.37
C THR A 126 4.93 -7.41 -1.53
N LEU A 127 3.76 -7.88 -1.96
CA LEU A 127 3.04 -8.97 -1.32
C LEU A 127 2.87 -10.12 -2.31
N VAL A 128 3.47 -11.26 -2.01
CA VAL A 128 3.34 -12.47 -2.82
C VAL A 128 2.45 -13.46 -2.09
N VAL A 129 1.32 -13.79 -2.71
CA VAL A 129 0.37 -14.76 -2.18
C VAL A 129 0.62 -16.09 -2.87
N THR A 130 0.99 -17.12 -2.11
CA THR A 130 1.23 -18.47 -2.62
C THR A 130 0.10 -19.42 -2.23
N SER A 131 0.24 -20.71 -2.55
CA SER A 131 -0.69 -21.72 -2.06
C SER A 131 -0.54 -22.03 -0.57
N ASN A 132 0.62 -21.73 0.04
CA ASN A 132 0.95 -22.19 1.40
C ASN A 132 1.27 -21.04 2.37
N ARG A 133 1.65 -19.87 1.86
CA ARG A 133 2.10 -18.74 2.68
C ARG A 133 1.85 -17.40 1.99
N VAL A 134 2.03 -16.34 2.77
CA VAL A 134 2.16 -14.98 2.26
C VAL A 134 3.59 -14.53 2.49
N VAL A 135 4.25 -14.06 1.45
CA VAL A 135 5.58 -13.46 1.55
C VAL A 135 5.43 -11.95 1.40
N LYS A 136 5.99 -11.22 2.34
CA LYS A 136 5.91 -9.77 2.44
C LYS A 136 7.32 -9.21 2.37
N HIS A 137 7.53 -8.30 1.43
CA HIS A 137 8.77 -7.57 1.28
C HIS A 137 8.48 -6.06 1.35
N ILE A 138 9.33 -5.30 2.04
CA ILE A 138 9.22 -3.85 2.12
C ILE A 138 10.56 -3.23 1.73
N GLY A 139 10.59 -2.51 0.61
CA GLY A 139 11.75 -1.74 0.20
C GLY A 139 11.57 -1.05 -1.15
N ALA A 140 12.57 -0.25 -1.52
CA ALA A 140 12.69 0.33 -2.85
C ALA A 140 12.81 -0.72 -3.98
N PRO A 141 13.59 -1.82 -3.84
CA PRO A 141 13.54 -2.89 -4.82
C PRO A 141 12.17 -3.60 -4.77
N VAL A 142 11.77 -4.19 -5.88
CA VAL A 142 10.56 -5.02 -5.94
C VAL A 142 10.73 -6.27 -5.07
N TRP A 143 11.96 -6.75 -4.93
CA TRP A 143 12.30 -7.91 -4.13
C TRP A 143 13.77 -7.85 -3.72
N ASP A 144 14.08 -8.25 -2.49
CA ASP A 144 15.41 -8.69 -2.08
C ASP A 144 15.31 -9.71 -0.93
N GLU A 145 16.45 -10.13 -0.36
CA GLU A 145 16.54 -11.16 0.69
C GLU A 145 15.90 -10.74 2.03
N ASP A 146 15.59 -9.46 2.23
CA ASP A 146 14.96 -8.95 3.46
C ASP A 146 13.43 -9.04 3.37
N PHE A 147 12.89 -10.23 3.61
CA PHE A 147 11.45 -10.50 3.56
C PHE A 147 10.91 -11.22 4.80
N GLU A 148 9.60 -11.17 4.97
CA GLU A 148 8.86 -11.84 6.03
C GLU A 148 7.90 -12.89 5.44
N GLU A 149 7.87 -14.07 6.04
CA GLU A 149 6.98 -15.15 5.62
C GLU A 149 5.90 -15.47 6.66
N TYR A 150 4.69 -15.72 6.17
CA TYR A 150 3.52 -16.04 6.97
C TYR A 150 2.85 -17.30 6.44
N HIS A 151 3.19 -18.45 7.00
CA HIS A 151 2.59 -19.74 6.61
C HIS A 151 1.13 -19.81 7.03
N TYR A 152 0.27 -20.30 6.13
CA TYR A 152 -1.15 -20.49 6.39
C TYR A 152 -1.43 -21.51 7.50
N ALA A 153 -0.50 -22.43 7.76
CA ALA A 153 -0.59 -23.38 8.88
C ALA A 153 -0.74 -22.67 10.24
N ASP A 154 -0.03 -21.55 10.41
CA ASP A 154 0.03 -20.79 11.67
C ASP A 154 -1.07 -19.73 11.78
N VAL A 155 -1.75 -19.42 10.68
CA VAL A 155 -2.83 -18.45 10.65
C VAL A 155 -4.04 -19.02 11.39
N THR A 156 -4.60 -18.21 12.29
CA THR A 156 -5.80 -18.53 13.07
C THR A 156 -6.97 -17.63 12.72
N ASP A 157 -6.71 -16.42 12.23
CA ASP A 157 -7.74 -15.52 11.71
C ASP A 157 -7.19 -14.60 10.62
N LEU A 158 -8.08 -14.16 9.73
CA LEU A 158 -7.82 -13.18 8.69
C LEU A 158 -8.95 -12.16 8.70
N THR A 159 -8.60 -10.89 8.89
CA THR A 159 -9.56 -9.79 8.97
C THR A 159 -9.11 -8.63 8.07
N PHE A 160 -10.07 -7.87 7.57
CA PHE A 160 -9.86 -6.71 6.72
C PHE A 160 -10.57 -5.50 7.35
N GLU A 161 -9.82 -4.44 7.60
CA GLU A 161 -10.33 -3.19 8.16
C GLU A 161 -10.30 -2.12 7.06
N ASP A 162 -11.47 -1.71 6.59
CA ASP A 162 -11.58 -0.71 5.52
C ASP A 162 -11.21 0.69 6.06
N GLY A 163 -10.28 1.36 5.39
CA GLY A 163 -9.84 2.71 5.73
C GLY A 163 -10.10 3.71 4.60
N SER A 164 -10.02 5.00 4.91
CA SER A 164 -10.29 6.06 3.92
C SER A 164 -9.33 6.04 2.73
N VAL A 165 -8.07 5.66 2.95
CA VAL A 165 -7.01 5.67 1.92
C VAL A 165 -6.59 4.25 1.53
N ALA A 166 -6.51 3.37 2.53
CA ALA A 166 -6.07 2.00 2.36
C ALA A 166 -6.83 1.08 3.30
N THR A 167 -7.01 -0.16 2.85
CA THR A 167 -7.56 -1.25 3.64
C THR A 167 -6.42 -1.92 4.41
N SER A 168 -6.60 -2.11 5.71
CA SER A 168 -5.64 -2.81 6.56
C SER A 168 -5.98 -4.30 6.56
N VAL A 169 -5.05 -5.12 6.09
CA VAL A 169 -5.12 -6.58 6.13
C VAL A 169 -4.47 -7.03 7.43
N VAL A 170 -5.18 -7.83 8.23
CA VAL A 170 -4.73 -8.33 9.53
C VAL A 170 -4.71 -9.85 9.51
N LEU A 171 -3.51 -10.44 9.54
CA LEU A 171 -3.30 -11.87 9.71
C LEU A 171 -2.99 -12.15 11.18
N THR A 172 -3.80 -12.97 11.83
CA THR A 172 -3.52 -13.43 13.20
C THR A 172 -2.80 -14.76 13.13
N LEU A 173 -1.60 -14.86 13.71
CA LEU A 173 -0.81 -16.09 13.81
C LEU A 173 -0.65 -16.47 15.28
N GLY A 174 -1.46 -17.41 15.77
CA GLY A 174 -1.48 -17.76 17.19
C GLY A 174 -1.77 -16.52 18.07
N SER A 175 -0.76 -16.06 18.82
CA SER A 175 -0.86 -14.88 19.70
C SER A 175 -0.33 -13.57 19.10
N ARG A 176 0.22 -13.59 17.89
CA ARG A 176 0.70 -12.37 17.19
C ARG A 176 -0.26 -11.96 16.09
N GLN A 177 -0.30 -10.67 15.80
CA GLN A 177 -1.03 -10.12 14.66
C GLN A 177 -0.07 -9.37 13.76
N GLU A 178 -0.21 -9.62 12.47
CA GLU A 178 0.58 -8.98 11.43
C GLU A 178 -0.35 -8.15 10.56
N ARG A 179 0.05 -6.90 10.35
CA ARG A 179 -0.78 -5.90 9.71
C ARG A 179 -0.03 -5.22 8.57
N PHE A 180 -0.64 -5.17 7.40
CA PHE A 180 -0.14 -4.41 6.27
C PHE A 180 -1.28 -3.69 5.55
N LYS A 181 -0.93 -2.65 4.79
CA LYS A 181 -1.91 -1.79 4.10
C LYS A 181 -1.93 -2.12 2.62
N ALA A 182 -3.13 -2.31 2.08
CA ALA A 182 -3.40 -2.39 0.66
C ALA A 182 -4.15 -1.12 0.21
N PRO A 183 -3.69 -0.41 -0.83
CA PRO A 183 -4.45 0.66 -1.48
C PRO A 183 -5.88 0.23 -1.81
N ASN A 184 -6.84 1.14 -1.70
CA ASN A 184 -8.26 0.79 -1.82
C ASN A 184 -8.68 0.26 -3.21
N ASP A 185 -7.97 0.64 -4.26
CA ASP A 185 -8.16 0.16 -5.64
C ASP A 185 -7.77 -1.32 -5.79
N GLU A 186 -6.75 -1.78 -5.08
CA GLU A 186 -6.31 -3.19 -5.10
C GLU A 186 -6.83 -4.03 -3.93
N ALA A 187 -7.33 -3.39 -2.85
CA ALA A 187 -7.77 -4.05 -1.63
C ALA A 187 -8.79 -5.18 -1.86
N ARG A 188 -9.68 -5.01 -2.86
CA ARG A 188 -10.64 -6.06 -3.24
C ARG A 188 -9.94 -7.31 -3.78
N ALA A 189 -8.97 -7.13 -4.67
CA ALA A 189 -8.21 -8.23 -5.27
C ALA A 189 -7.35 -8.96 -4.22
N VAL A 190 -6.71 -8.19 -3.33
CA VAL A 190 -5.96 -8.73 -2.19
C VAL A 190 -6.86 -9.55 -1.28
N ARG A 191 -8.03 -9.03 -0.91
CA ARG A 191 -9.02 -9.73 -0.07
C ARG A 191 -9.45 -11.04 -0.69
N GLU A 192 -9.83 -11.02 -1.96
CA GLU A 192 -10.29 -12.20 -2.70
C GLU A 192 -9.19 -13.26 -2.77
N THR A 193 -7.98 -12.86 -3.17
CA THR A 193 -6.86 -13.78 -3.35
C THR A 193 -6.41 -14.39 -2.03
N LEU A 194 -6.26 -13.60 -0.96
CA LEU A 194 -5.87 -14.11 0.35
C LEU A 194 -6.94 -15.01 0.97
N THR A 195 -8.21 -14.64 0.82
CA THR A 195 -9.31 -15.46 1.34
C THR A 195 -9.38 -16.79 0.60
N ASP A 196 -9.28 -16.76 -0.74
CA ASP A 196 -9.31 -17.96 -1.57
C ASP A 196 -8.12 -18.88 -1.30
N ALA A 197 -6.90 -18.33 -1.23
CA ALA A 197 -5.68 -19.09 -0.94
C ALA A 197 -5.74 -19.74 0.45
N LEU A 198 -6.13 -18.99 1.48
CA LEU A 198 -6.26 -19.51 2.85
C LEU A 198 -7.36 -20.57 2.95
N CYS A 199 -8.52 -20.35 2.33
CA CYS A 199 -9.62 -21.30 2.33
C CYS A 199 -9.26 -22.58 1.59
N THR A 200 -8.57 -22.46 0.46
CA THR A 200 -8.06 -23.60 -0.33
C THR A 200 -7.04 -24.41 0.46
N TYR A 201 -6.09 -23.74 1.12
CA TYR A 201 -5.06 -24.40 1.92
C TYR A 201 -5.65 -25.22 3.09
N HIS A 202 -6.64 -24.66 3.79
CA HIS A 202 -7.33 -25.35 4.90
C HIS A 202 -8.49 -26.24 4.44
N GLU A 203 -8.72 -26.36 3.14
CA GLU A 203 -9.83 -27.13 2.53
C GLU A 203 -11.22 -26.75 3.07
N VAL A 204 -11.43 -25.46 3.34
CA VAL A 204 -12.68 -24.92 3.88
C VAL A 204 -13.41 -24.05 2.86
N PRO A 205 -14.74 -24.01 2.85
CA PRO A 205 -15.51 -23.28 1.83
C PRO A 205 -15.57 -21.77 2.06
N SER A 206 -15.20 -21.28 3.25
CA SER A 206 -15.27 -19.86 3.60
C SER A 206 -14.42 -19.50 4.82
N LEU A 207 -14.15 -18.21 4.98
CA LEU A 207 -13.44 -17.66 6.13
C LEU A 207 -14.20 -17.88 7.46
N ASP A 208 -15.54 -17.92 7.43
CA ASP A 208 -16.34 -18.26 8.62
C ASP A 208 -16.20 -19.74 9.00
N ALA A 209 -16.15 -20.64 8.02
CA ALA A 209 -15.89 -22.06 8.25
C ALA A 209 -14.46 -22.29 8.79
N PHE A 210 -13.48 -21.55 8.26
CA PHE A 210 -12.11 -21.53 8.78
C PHE A 210 -12.05 -21.17 10.26
N ARG A 211 -12.65 -20.03 10.66
CA ARG A 211 -12.68 -19.58 12.07
C ARG A 211 -13.32 -20.61 13.00
N LYS A 212 -14.40 -21.26 12.55
CA LYS A 212 -15.06 -22.33 13.32
C LYS A 212 -14.16 -23.56 13.50
N ALA A 213 -13.42 -23.94 12.45
CA ALA A 213 -12.47 -25.04 12.53
C ALA A 213 -11.35 -24.72 13.54
N LYS A 214 -10.77 -23.52 13.48
CA LYS A 214 -9.72 -23.07 14.42
C LYS A 214 -10.18 -22.92 15.85
N ALA A 215 -11.42 -22.48 16.08
CA ALA A 215 -12.01 -22.46 17.42
C ALA A 215 -12.15 -23.87 18.01
N ARG A 216 -12.59 -24.85 17.20
CA ARG A 216 -12.70 -26.25 17.63
C ARG A 216 -11.34 -26.89 17.94
N GLU A 217 -10.31 -26.59 17.15
CA GLU A 217 -8.93 -27.04 17.41
C GLU A 217 -8.41 -26.49 18.74
N SER A 218 -8.64 -25.21 19.00
CA SER A 218 -8.21 -24.54 20.24
C SER A 218 -8.90 -25.09 21.49
N GLU A 219 -10.17 -25.50 21.39
CA GLU A 219 -10.90 -26.18 22.47
C GLU A 219 -10.49 -27.64 22.64
N ALA A 220 -9.98 -28.28 21.59
CA ALA A 220 -9.55 -29.68 21.57
C ALA A 220 -8.08 -29.86 21.99
N GLU A 221 -7.26 -28.81 21.99
CA GLU A 221 -5.96 -28.86 22.65
C GLU A 221 -6.19 -29.19 24.12
N PRO A 222 -5.70 -30.35 24.61
CA PRO A 222 -5.74 -30.58 26.04
C PRO A 222 -4.97 -29.42 26.64
N THR A 223 -5.59 -28.72 27.58
CA THR A 223 -4.86 -27.87 28.51
C THR A 223 -3.73 -28.76 29.00
N GLN A 224 -2.51 -28.59 28.47
CA GLN A 224 -1.35 -29.19 29.08
C GLN A 224 -1.48 -28.70 30.50
N ASP A 225 -1.72 -29.65 31.41
CA ASP A 225 -1.72 -29.43 32.82
C ASP A 225 -0.46 -28.59 33.06
N ARG A 226 -0.64 -27.27 33.13
CA ARG A 226 0.21 -26.42 33.93
C ARG A 226 -0.11 -26.98 35.29
N LYS A 227 0.60 -28.06 35.64
CA LYS A 227 0.83 -28.48 36.99
C LYS A 227 1.19 -27.18 37.64
N ASN A 228 0.20 -26.61 38.30
CA ASN A 228 0.34 -25.50 39.19
C ASN A 228 1.42 -26.02 40.12
N VAL A 229 2.66 -25.63 39.87
CA VAL A 229 3.73 -25.84 40.82
C VAL A 229 3.28 -24.93 41.93
N SER A 230 2.51 -25.51 42.84
CA SER A 230 2.10 -24.89 44.08
C SER A 230 3.42 -24.57 44.76
N PHE A 231 3.89 -23.34 44.56
CA PHE A 231 4.83 -22.72 45.45
C PHE A 231 4.12 -22.79 46.79
N GLY A 232 4.58 -23.76 47.60
CA GLY A 232 3.97 -24.07 48.88
C GLY A 232 3.79 -22.80 49.69
N ASP A 233 2.64 -22.73 50.36
CA ASP A 233 2.28 -21.80 51.43
C ASP A 233 3.36 -20.74 51.69
N GLY A 234 3.25 -19.61 50.98
CA GLY A 234 4.15 -18.48 51.17
C GLY A 234 4.11 -18.04 52.64
N PRO A 235 5.24 -17.61 53.22
CA PRO A 235 5.31 -17.28 54.63
C PRO A 235 4.24 -16.25 55.00
N ALA A 236 3.47 -16.56 56.04
CA ALA A 236 2.34 -15.75 56.48
C ALA A 236 2.73 -14.27 56.69
N PRO A 237 1.89 -13.30 56.27
CA PRO A 237 2.19 -11.90 56.44
C PRO A 237 2.32 -11.55 57.92
N LEU A 238 3.39 -10.82 58.26
CA LEU A 238 3.68 -10.35 59.60
C LEU A 238 2.48 -9.58 60.16
N LYS A 239 1.82 -10.16 61.16
CA LYS A 239 0.81 -9.46 61.96
C LYS A 239 1.52 -8.44 62.83
N ALA A 240 1.61 -7.20 62.34
CA ALA A 240 1.96 -6.05 63.16
C ALA A 240 0.80 -5.81 64.15
N ASN A 241 0.93 -6.33 65.36
CA ASN A 241 0.15 -5.87 66.51
C ASN A 241 0.78 -4.56 67.00
N PRO A 242 0.10 -3.41 66.93
CA PRO A 242 0.62 -2.15 67.43
C PRO A 242 0.26 -2.07 68.91
N THR A 243 1.11 -2.57 69.80
CA THR A 243 0.96 -2.29 71.23
C THR A 243 2.33 -2.17 71.87
N GLU A 244 2.58 -0.96 72.37
CA GLU A 244 3.61 -0.55 73.35
C GLU A 244 5.06 -0.42 72.86
N LEU A 245 5.33 0.70 72.18
CA LEU A 245 6.61 1.39 72.31
C LEU A 245 6.62 2.17 73.63
N SER A 246 7.05 1.52 74.70
CA SER A 246 7.64 2.19 75.87
C SER A 246 8.99 1.54 76.12
N GLU A 247 10.05 2.18 75.64
CA GLU A 247 11.29 2.43 76.38
C GLU A 247 12.33 3.08 75.46
N LYS A 248 12.68 4.34 75.80
CA LYS A 248 13.80 5.10 75.22
C LYS A 248 15.12 4.56 75.78
N PRO A 249 16.12 4.23 74.95
CA PRO A 249 17.50 4.35 75.37
C PRO A 249 18.02 5.78 75.11
N LYS A 250 18.70 6.29 76.13
CA LYS A 250 19.32 7.61 76.20
C LYS A 250 20.61 7.62 75.39
N ASN A 251 20.68 8.44 74.35
CA ASN A 251 21.89 9.23 74.10
C ASN A 251 21.54 10.51 73.35
N ALA A 252 21.21 11.54 74.12
CA ALA A 252 21.08 12.90 73.63
C ALA A 252 22.43 13.60 73.85
N THR A 253 23.07 14.03 72.78
CA THR A 253 23.99 15.16 72.83
C THR A 253 23.71 16.02 71.61
N ARG A 254 22.77 16.95 71.79
CA ARG A 254 22.71 18.22 71.06
C ARG A 254 23.25 19.27 72.02
N PRO A 255 24.09 20.20 71.55
CA PRO A 255 23.64 21.59 71.35
C PRO A 255 24.13 22.10 69.97
N ASP A 256 23.64 23.14 69.31
CA ASP A 256 22.65 24.20 69.55
C ASP A 256 22.20 24.72 68.16
N ASP A 257 20.99 25.28 68.07
CA ASP A 257 20.42 26.05 66.94
C ASP A 257 21.05 27.46 66.83
N PRO A 258 20.62 28.39 65.94
CA PRO A 258 20.31 28.34 64.50
C PRO A 258 20.93 29.54 63.73
N VAL A 259 20.95 29.53 62.38
CA VAL A 259 20.76 30.77 61.58
C VAL A 259 20.09 30.45 60.26
N ASP A 260 18.88 30.98 60.13
CA ASP A 260 18.19 31.35 58.89
C ASP A 260 18.98 32.48 58.20
N LEU A 261 19.05 32.45 56.86
CA LEU A 261 19.14 33.61 55.95
C LEU A 261 19.32 33.13 54.50
N GLY A 262 18.26 33.26 53.69
CA GLY A 262 18.25 33.98 52.41
C GLY A 262 19.18 33.58 51.25
N ASP A 263 18.51 33.17 50.16
CA ASP A 263 18.55 33.78 48.82
C ASP A 263 19.69 33.47 47.81
N ASP A 264 19.21 33.41 46.57
CA ASP A 264 19.84 33.67 45.27
C ASP A 264 20.71 32.63 44.53
N SER A 265 20.08 32.12 43.46
CA SER A 265 20.53 32.02 42.05
C SER A 265 21.83 31.33 41.60
N ALA A 266 21.65 30.65 40.46
CA ALA A 266 22.59 30.30 39.39
C ALA A 266 23.50 29.06 39.67
N ASP A 267 23.85 28.18 38.74
CA ASP A 267 23.78 28.18 37.28
C ASP A 267 24.14 26.78 36.72
N THR A 268 23.70 26.50 35.48
CA THR A 268 24.25 25.55 34.48
C THR A 268 24.01 24.02 34.61
N PRO A 269 24.18 23.23 33.53
CA PRO A 269 23.13 22.96 32.55
C PRO A 269 22.99 21.44 32.27
N LYS A 270 21.93 21.00 31.58
CA LYS A 270 22.07 19.75 30.82
C LYS A 270 21.28 19.72 29.53
N GLU A 271 22.04 19.38 28.51
CA GLU A 271 21.76 19.35 27.09
C GLU A 271 20.63 18.41 26.68
N VAL A 272 20.07 18.83 25.56
CA VAL A 272 19.09 18.20 24.69
C VAL A 272 19.71 17.00 23.97
N THR A 273 18.98 15.88 24.00
CA THR A 273 19.02 14.82 22.98
C THR A 273 17.56 14.63 22.57
N GLY A 274 17.14 14.56 21.32
CA GLY A 274 17.78 14.31 20.05
C GLY A 274 16.68 13.65 19.22
N SER A 275 15.86 14.47 18.58
CA SER A 275 14.72 14.07 17.75
C SER A 275 15.15 13.99 16.29
N ALA A 276 14.85 12.87 15.63
CA ALA A 276 14.76 12.70 14.18
C ALA A 276 13.83 11.49 13.97
N GLY A 277 12.75 11.51 13.20
CA GLY A 277 12.34 12.47 12.17
C GLY A 277 12.09 11.69 10.89
N THR A 278 10.92 11.06 10.80
CA THR A 278 10.46 10.31 9.62
C THR A 278 9.38 11.10 8.88
N ALA A 279 9.60 11.22 7.57
CA ALA A 279 8.66 11.34 6.47
C ALA A 279 7.53 12.38 6.51
N ALA A 280 7.69 13.33 5.59
CA ALA A 280 6.62 13.98 4.86
C ALA A 280 6.24 13.15 3.61
N GLU A 281 4.95 13.12 3.30
CA GLU A 281 4.29 12.99 1.99
C GLU A 281 2.85 13.47 2.20
N SER A 282 2.07 14.01 1.28
CA SER A 282 2.25 14.46 -0.10
C SER A 282 0.97 15.24 -0.44
N GLN A 283 1.15 16.24 -1.29
CA GLN A 283 0.26 16.81 -2.32
C GLN A 283 -1.27 16.69 -2.22
N SER A 284 -1.86 17.89 -2.31
CA SER A 284 -3.25 18.22 -2.60
C SER A 284 -3.59 18.05 -4.08
N ALA A 285 -4.83 17.67 -4.36
CA ALA A 285 -5.50 17.93 -5.63
C ALA A 285 -6.95 18.35 -5.36
N ALA A 286 -7.37 19.48 -5.92
CA ALA A 286 -8.76 19.69 -6.31
C ALA A 286 -8.89 20.79 -7.37
N SER A 287 -9.60 20.44 -8.44
CA SER A 287 -10.09 21.33 -9.48
C SER A 287 -11.24 22.21 -8.99
N ALA A 288 -11.43 23.35 -9.67
CA ALA A 288 -12.70 24.08 -9.69
C ALA A 288 -13.11 24.41 -11.14
N THR A 289 -14.40 24.22 -11.39
CA THR A 289 -15.16 24.42 -12.62
C THR A 289 -15.66 25.86 -12.72
N SER A 290 -15.80 26.43 -13.94
CA SER A 290 -16.91 27.34 -14.29
C SER A 290 -17.11 27.54 -15.80
N THR A 291 -18.36 27.31 -16.18
CA THR A 291 -19.20 27.58 -17.38
C THR A 291 -18.99 28.89 -18.16
N THR A 292 -19.16 28.86 -19.52
CA THR A 292 -20.10 29.70 -20.32
C THR A 292 -20.15 29.33 -21.83
N GLN A 293 -21.35 28.92 -22.28
CA GLN A 293 -22.10 29.12 -23.54
C GLN A 293 -21.47 29.36 -24.96
N MET A 294 -21.97 28.53 -25.90
CA MET A 294 -22.57 28.81 -27.23
C MET A 294 -21.74 29.31 -28.43
N GLY A 295 -21.86 28.58 -29.54
CA GLY A 295 -21.58 29.08 -30.90
C GLY A 295 -21.49 27.95 -31.94
N ALA A 296 -22.58 27.67 -32.64
CA ALA A 296 -22.64 26.76 -33.78
C ALA A 296 -22.09 27.42 -35.07
N ALA A 297 -21.41 26.64 -35.90
CA ALA A 297 -21.34 26.82 -37.36
C ALA A 297 -20.74 25.56 -38.02
N GLU A 298 -21.56 24.84 -38.79
CA GLU A 298 -21.11 23.87 -39.80
C GLU A 298 -20.95 24.55 -41.16
N SER A 299 -19.92 24.16 -41.92
CA SER A 299 -19.90 24.04 -43.40
C SER A 299 -18.56 23.36 -43.75
N SER A 300 -18.40 22.47 -44.73
CA SER A 300 -19.23 22.01 -45.84
C SER A 300 -18.61 20.72 -46.41
N THR A 301 -19.45 19.75 -46.76
CA THR A 301 -19.11 18.69 -47.71
C THR A 301 -20.37 18.44 -48.53
N PHE A 302 -20.33 18.78 -49.82
CA PHE A 302 -21.39 18.49 -50.77
C PHE A 302 -20.78 18.15 -52.13
N GLU A 303 -20.98 16.91 -52.54
CA GLU A 303 -20.90 16.44 -53.92
C GLU A 303 -22.29 15.87 -54.24
N GLY A 304 -22.90 16.37 -55.31
CA GLY A 304 -24.34 16.37 -55.47
C GLY A 304 -24.97 15.17 -56.15
N SER A 305 -26.30 15.10 -56.08
CA SER A 305 -27.24 14.93 -57.19
C SER A 305 -28.63 14.51 -56.69
N GLY A 306 -29.69 15.04 -57.32
CA GLY A 306 -30.93 14.28 -57.51
C GLY A 306 -32.20 14.72 -56.75
N PHE A 307 -32.94 15.65 -57.38
CA PHE A 307 -34.40 15.60 -57.62
C PHE A 307 -35.44 15.79 -56.48
N GLU A 308 -36.18 16.90 -56.64
CA GLU A 308 -37.62 17.21 -56.52
C GLU A 308 -38.58 16.54 -55.50
N SER A 309 -39.42 17.45 -54.95
CA SER A 309 -40.91 17.43 -54.88
C SER A 309 -41.42 17.49 -53.43
N ALA A 310 -41.79 18.65 -52.89
CA ALA A 310 -43.03 19.44 -53.07
C ALA A 310 -44.23 18.92 -52.25
N SER A 311 -45.04 19.89 -51.79
CA SER A 311 -46.42 19.82 -51.24
C SER A 311 -46.50 19.77 -49.70
N ASP A 312 -46.92 20.87 -49.05
CA ASP A 312 -48.32 21.23 -48.67
C ASP A 312 -48.70 20.51 -47.35
N ASP A 313 -49.43 21.03 -46.37
CA ASP A 313 -50.12 22.30 -46.11
C ASP A 313 -50.80 22.15 -44.73
N SER A 314 -51.07 23.28 -44.08
CA SER A 314 -52.08 23.57 -43.05
C SER A 314 -52.22 22.68 -41.79
N ALA A 315 -52.02 23.16 -40.56
CA ALA A 315 -52.69 24.24 -39.81
C ALA A 315 -53.81 23.73 -38.87
N ALA A 316 -53.75 24.23 -37.62
CA ALA A 316 -54.82 24.33 -36.60
C ALA A 316 -55.36 23.01 -35.99
N ALA A 317 -55.76 22.90 -34.72
CA ALA A 317 -55.83 23.79 -33.57
C ALA A 317 -56.20 22.94 -32.33
N GLU A 318 -55.69 23.36 -31.17
CA GLU A 318 -56.32 23.41 -29.85
C GLU A 318 -56.84 22.18 -29.07
N THR A 319 -56.56 22.30 -27.75
CA THR A 319 -57.25 21.79 -26.55
C THR A 319 -57.18 20.31 -26.17
N SER A 320 -56.50 20.02 -25.04
CA SER A 320 -57.15 19.65 -23.75
C SER A 320 -56.12 19.14 -22.72
N ALA A 321 -56.05 19.80 -21.57
CA ALA A 321 -55.60 19.22 -20.28
C ALA A 321 -56.83 18.49 -19.63
N PRO A 322 -56.73 17.63 -18.56
CA PRO A 322 -55.93 17.87 -17.35
C PRO A 322 -55.42 16.64 -16.53
N ALA A 323 -54.62 16.97 -15.50
CA ALA A 323 -54.58 16.45 -14.10
C ALA A 323 -54.27 14.98 -13.75
N SER A 324 -53.23 14.81 -12.90
CA SER A 324 -53.25 14.15 -11.56
C SER A 324 -51.81 14.23 -10.97
N ALA A 325 -51.50 15.03 -9.95
CA ALA A 325 -51.82 14.95 -8.51
C ALA A 325 -50.82 14.08 -7.69
N SER A 326 -50.03 14.77 -6.85
CA SER A 326 -49.15 14.29 -5.74
C SER A 326 -49.97 13.69 -4.56
N PRO A 327 -49.38 13.16 -3.45
CA PRO A 327 -48.62 13.91 -2.43
C PRO A 327 -47.40 13.13 -1.85
N GLU A 328 -46.30 13.72 -1.35
CA GLU A 328 -46.08 14.56 -0.16
C GLU A 328 -46.41 13.89 1.20
N THR A 329 -45.40 13.73 2.06
CA THR A 329 -45.58 13.47 3.50
C THR A 329 -44.45 14.17 4.25
N ALA A 330 -44.83 14.96 5.25
CA ALA A 330 -43.99 15.88 5.99
C ALA A 330 -44.00 15.57 7.51
N VAL A 331 -42.93 16.06 8.16
CA VAL A 331 -42.74 16.50 9.57
C VAL A 331 -42.77 15.46 10.71
N PRO A 332 -42.10 15.68 11.88
CA PRO A 332 -41.69 16.98 12.47
C PRO A 332 -40.33 17.09 13.22
N GLU A 333 -39.97 18.35 13.54
CA GLU A 333 -38.97 18.78 14.54
C GLU A 333 -39.36 18.45 15.99
N PRO A 334 -38.40 18.56 16.94
CA PRO A 334 -38.67 19.41 18.12
C PRO A 334 -37.50 20.33 18.52
N ALA A 335 -37.86 21.38 19.26
CA ALA A 335 -37.01 22.48 19.70
C ALA A 335 -36.38 22.28 21.11
N THR A 336 -35.26 23.00 21.29
CA THR A 336 -34.66 23.57 22.54
C THR A 336 -34.15 22.66 23.65
N GLU A 337 -32.81 22.51 23.74
CA GLU A 337 -31.95 22.75 24.91
C GLU A 337 -30.49 22.32 24.61
N SER A 338 -29.62 23.25 24.18
CA SER A 338 -28.14 23.19 24.35
C SER A 338 -27.47 24.33 23.56
N ALA A 339 -27.59 25.56 24.06
CA ALA A 339 -26.95 26.73 23.44
C ALA A 339 -25.49 26.95 23.91
N SER A 340 -24.91 26.04 24.71
CA SER A 340 -23.56 26.22 25.27
C SER A 340 -22.50 25.27 24.68
N THR A 341 -22.89 24.18 24.03
CA THR A 341 -21.98 23.24 23.35
C THR A 341 -21.89 23.46 21.84
N ALA A 342 -22.93 24.05 21.22
CA ALA A 342 -22.91 24.41 19.81
C ALA A 342 -21.99 25.61 19.49
N THR A 343 -21.78 26.52 20.46
CA THR A 343 -20.88 27.66 20.30
C THR A 343 -19.41 27.22 20.36
N ALA A 344 -19.04 26.37 21.32
CA ALA A 344 -17.68 25.83 21.41
C ALA A 344 -17.28 25.01 20.17
N ALA A 345 -18.18 24.13 19.70
CA ALA A 345 -17.92 23.37 18.47
C ALA A 345 -17.84 24.26 17.21
N ASN A 346 -18.59 25.37 17.16
CA ASN A 346 -18.49 26.33 16.05
C ASN A 346 -17.21 27.18 16.13
N ASP A 347 -16.73 27.51 17.34
CA ASP A 347 -15.47 28.22 17.54
C ASP A 347 -14.27 27.34 17.13
N ASP A 348 -14.28 26.05 17.49
CA ASP A 348 -13.27 25.07 17.05
C ASP A 348 -13.25 24.93 15.51
N ILE A 349 -14.43 24.90 14.87
CA ILE A 349 -14.54 24.83 13.41
C ILE A 349 -14.05 26.14 12.75
N ALA A 350 -14.27 27.29 13.38
CA ALA A 350 -13.77 28.57 12.89
C ALA A 350 -12.24 28.67 13.00
N GLU A 351 -11.66 28.16 14.09
CA GLU A 351 -10.21 28.11 14.30
C GLU A 351 -9.53 27.19 13.28
N LEU A 352 -10.08 25.99 13.04
CA LEU A 352 -9.56 25.07 12.03
C LEU A 352 -9.59 25.65 10.61
N ARG A 353 -10.62 26.46 10.27
CA ARG A 353 -10.70 27.14 8.97
C ARG A 353 -9.66 28.26 8.84
N ALA A 354 -9.40 29.00 9.92
CA ALA A 354 -8.34 29.99 9.94
C ALA A 354 -6.96 29.32 9.75
N GLN A 355 -6.71 28.23 10.47
CA GLN A 355 -5.47 27.45 10.35
C GLN A 355 -5.28 26.88 8.93
N LEU A 356 -6.34 26.35 8.30
CA LEU A 356 -6.27 25.88 6.91
C LEU A 356 -5.94 27.00 5.92
N THR A 357 -6.44 28.21 6.16
CA THR A 357 -6.16 29.37 5.29
C THR A 357 -4.69 29.76 5.39
N THR A 358 -4.14 29.85 6.60
CA THR A 358 -2.72 30.13 6.83
C THR A 358 -1.81 29.04 6.26
N LEU A 359 -2.19 27.76 6.41
CA LEU A 359 -1.41 26.65 5.86
C LEU A 359 -1.42 26.66 4.33
N THR A 360 -2.56 27.00 3.71
CA THR A 360 -2.68 27.12 2.26
C THR A 360 -1.79 28.26 1.73
N GLU A 361 -1.82 29.43 2.37
CA GLU A 361 -0.96 30.57 2.00
C GLU A 361 0.54 30.23 2.14
N THR A 362 0.90 29.49 3.19
CA THR A 362 2.29 29.04 3.40
C THR A 362 2.74 28.06 2.31
N VAL A 363 1.88 27.11 1.92
CA VAL A 363 2.18 26.14 0.86
C VAL A 363 2.31 26.83 -0.50
N GLU A 364 1.46 27.81 -0.81
CA GLU A 364 1.60 28.61 -2.02
C GLU A 364 2.93 29.37 -2.05
N GLN A 365 3.32 29.99 -0.93
CA GLN A 365 4.60 30.69 -0.83
C GLN A 365 5.80 29.76 -1.02
N GLN A 366 5.75 28.54 -0.45
CA GLN A 366 6.79 27.52 -0.64
C GLN A 366 6.87 27.03 -2.09
N ASN A 367 5.72 26.84 -2.75
CA ASN A 367 5.68 26.44 -4.16
C ASN A 367 6.28 27.52 -5.08
N GLU A 368 6.01 28.81 -4.82
CA GLU A 368 6.65 29.89 -5.56
C GLU A 368 8.18 29.91 -5.37
N GLU A 369 8.66 29.65 -4.15
CA GLU A 369 10.10 29.60 -3.88
C GLU A 369 10.77 28.43 -4.61
N LEU A 370 10.13 27.25 -4.61
CA LEU A 370 10.61 26.08 -5.37
C LEU A 370 10.67 26.35 -6.88
N GLN A 371 9.67 27.06 -7.43
CA GLN A 371 9.69 27.46 -8.84
C GLN A 371 10.85 28.42 -9.14
N ARG A 372 11.12 29.40 -8.28
CA ARG A 372 12.27 30.30 -8.44
C ARG A 372 13.60 29.55 -8.36
N GLN A 373 13.71 28.56 -7.47
CA GLN A 373 14.90 27.72 -7.36
C GLN A 373 15.10 26.86 -8.62
N ALA A 374 14.02 26.29 -9.17
CA ALA A 374 14.06 25.52 -10.41
C ALA A 374 14.55 26.38 -11.59
N GLU A 375 14.02 27.60 -11.74
CA GLU A 375 14.48 28.54 -12.78
C GLU A 375 15.95 28.93 -12.60
N LEU A 376 16.41 29.11 -11.35
CA LEU A 376 17.81 29.43 -11.06
C LEU A 376 18.73 28.25 -11.45
N ILE A 377 18.32 27.02 -11.12
CA ILE A 377 19.05 25.81 -11.51
C ILE A 377 19.12 25.68 -13.03
N GLU A 378 18.03 25.91 -13.76
CA GLU A 378 18.05 25.89 -15.23
C GLU A 378 19.01 26.94 -15.81
N ARG A 379 19.02 28.16 -15.26
CA ARG A 379 19.98 29.20 -15.68
C ARG A 379 21.42 28.79 -15.42
N LEU A 380 21.72 28.17 -14.27
CA LEU A 380 23.06 27.67 -13.95
C LEU A 380 23.47 26.54 -14.88
N ILE A 381 22.56 25.64 -15.25
CA ILE A 381 22.81 24.57 -16.23
C ILE A 381 23.07 25.15 -17.63
N ASP A 382 22.33 26.17 -18.04
CA ASP A 382 22.52 26.88 -19.30
C ASP A 382 23.86 27.63 -19.36
N GLU A 383 24.28 28.27 -18.27
CA GLU A 383 25.60 28.91 -18.19
C GLU A 383 26.73 27.88 -18.20
N LEU A 384 26.58 26.78 -17.49
CA LEU A 384 27.58 25.71 -17.44
C LEU A 384 27.72 24.97 -18.78
N SER A 385 26.62 24.86 -19.55
CA SER A 385 26.62 24.24 -20.88
C SER A 385 27.18 25.14 -21.99
N ARG A 386 27.05 26.48 -21.87
CA ARG A 386 27.67 27.44 -22.81
C ARG A 386 29.14 27.74 -22.50
N GLY A 387 29.60 27.44 -21.29
CA GLY A 387 30.98 27.62 -20.86
C GLY A 387 31.94 26.48 -21.24
N ARG A 388 31.48 25.48 -22.02
CA ARG A 388 32.25 24.30 -22.42
C ARG A 388 32.53 24.25 -23.92
#